data_AF-A0A076HIB3-F1
#
_entry.id   AF-A0A076HIB3-F1
#
_cell.length_a   1.000
_cell.length_b   1.000
_cell.length_c   1.000
_cell.angle_alpha   90.00
_cell.angle_beta   90.00
_cell.angle_gamma   90.00
#
_symmetry.space_group_name_H-M   'P 1'
#
loop_
_entity.id
_entity.type
_entity.pdbx_description
1 polymer ?
#
loop_
_entity_poly.entity_id
_entity_poly.type
_entity_poly.pdbx_seq_one_letter_code
_entity_poly.pdbx_strand_id
1 'polypeptide(L)'
;MLDHGVLPHPKANLSRQLLQREITLHQRSEAETLLMDFTRAQMARHYWGEFAGSLQDLGLSVEPQLGATVDRDDFRTRLWLQPHRGTEAYLAEVERLDGRLRMRHCRGDQHSGDLTHAGRCPDGWQRIHLN
;
A
#
# COMPACT_ATOMS: atom_id res chain seq x y z
N MET A 1 11.29 -4.31 -53.64
CA MET A 1 10.40 -4.05 -52.50
C MET A 1 11.23 -4.33 -51.24
N LEU A 2 11.95 -3.33 -50.75
CA LEU A 2 12.84 -3.46 -49.59
C LEU A 2 12.11 -2.86 -48.39
N ASP A 3 11.80 -3.74 -47.44
CA ASP A 3 11.15 -3.45 -46.17
C ASP A 3 12.17 -2.74 -45.26
N HIS A 4 12.01 -1.42 -45.07
CA HIS A 4 12.83 -0.67 -44.13
C HIS A 4 12.36 -0.95 -42.71
N GLY A 5 13.04 -1.87 -42.03
CA GLY A 5 12.92 -2.08 -40.59
C GLY A 5 13.21 -0.77 -39.85
N VAL A 6 12.16 -0.13 -39.33
CA VAL A 6 12.25 1.03 -38.45
C VAL A 6 12.90 0.58 -37.14
N LEU A 7 14.17 0.92 -36.96
CA LEU A 7 14.82 0.83 -35.66
C LEU A 7 14.09 1.78 -34.69
N PRO A 8 13.60 1.31 -33.53
CA PRO A 8 12.89 2.18 -32.58
C PRO A 8 13.83 3.30 -32.12
N HIS A 9 13.39 4.55 -32.29
CA HIS A 9 14.18 5.72 -31.91
C HIS A 9 14.45 5.72 -30.39
N PRO A 10 15.72 5.87 -29.95
CA PRO A 10 16.10 5.82 -28.53
C PRO A 10 15.36 6.86 -27.68
N LYS A 11 14.96 8.00 -28.26
CA LYS A 11 14.14 9.03 -27.59
C LYS A 11 12.75 8.51 -27.23
N ALA A 12 12.09 7.75 -28.11
CA ALA A 12 10.76 7.19 -27.84
C ALA A 12 10.81 6.13 -26.74
N ASN A 13 11.89 5.33 -26.69
CA ASN A 13 12.13 4.38 -25.61
C ASN A 13 12.38 5.08 -24.27
N LEU A 14 13.17 6.17 -24.26
CA LEU A 14 13.42 6.94 -23.04
C LEU A 14 12.13 7.60 -22.51
N SER A 15 11.34 8.23 -23.38
CA SER A 15 10.06 8.83 -22.99
C SER A 15 9.10 7.79 -22.40
N ARG A 16 9.04 6.59 -22.99
CA ARG A 16 8.22 5.49 -22.46
C ARG A 16 8.72 5.00 -21.10
N GLN A 17 10.03 4.90 -20.89
CA GLN A 17 10.61 4.52 -19.61
C GLN A 17 10.35 5.57 -18.52
N LEU A 18 10.43 6.85 -18.85
CA LEU A 18 10.15 7.94 -17.93
C LEU A 18 8.67 7.96 -17.54
N LEU A 19 7.76 7.86 -18.52
CA LEU A 19 6.33 7.79 -18.27
C LEU A 19 5.98 6.60 -17.35
N GLN A 20 6.58 5.44 -17.61
CA GLN A 20 6.37 4.25 -16.79
C GLN A 20 6.83 4.48 -15.35
N ARG A 21 7.98 5.13 -15.15
CA ARG A 21 8.48 5.48 -13.81
C ARG A 21 7.57 6.48 -13.11
N GLU A 22 7.08 7.49 -13.80
CA GLU A 22 6.17 8.48 -13.24
C GLU A 22 4.86 7.86 -12.77
N ILE A 23 4.26 6.97 -13.58
CA ILE A 23 3.07 6.21 -13.19
C ILE A 23 3.33 5.39 -11.92
N THR A 24 4.45 4.65 -11.86
CA THR A 24 4.79 3.85 -10.68
C THR A 24 5.03 4.71 -9.44
N LEU A 25 5.69 5.87 -9.59
CA LEU A 25 5.91 6.79 -8.47
C LEU A 25 4.61 7.41 -7.97
N HIS A 26 3.71 7.78 -8.88
CA HIS A 26 2.41 8.33 -8.54
C HIS A 26 1.56 7.31 -7.76
N GLN A 27 1.46 6.07 -8.26
CA GLN A 27 0.76 4.98 -7.58
C GLN A 27 1.31 4.70 -6.19
N ARG A 28 2.65 4.72 -6.04
CA ARG A 28 3.30 4.58 -4.74
C ARG A 28 2.88 5.72 -3.79
N SER A 29 2.90 6.96 -4.25
CA SER A 29 2.52 8.11 -3.45
C SER A 29 1.07 8.05 -2.97
N GLU A 30 0.15 7.56 -3.81
CA GLU A 30 -1.26 7.38 -3.44
C GLU A 30 -1.43 6.27 -2.41
N ALA A 31 -0.76 5.14 -2.59
CA ALA A 31 -0.78 4.06 -1.62
C ALA A 31 -0.25 4.52 -0.26
N GLU A 32 0.90 5.21 -0.24
CA GLU A 32 1.52 5.74 0.98
C GLU A 32 0.61 6.77 1.67
N THR A 33 -0.06 7.64 0.92
CA THR A 33 -1.07 8.56 1.46
C THR A 33 -2.21 7.80 2.14
N LEU A 34 -2.78 6.81 1.46
CA LEU A 34 -3.89 6.02 2.00
C LEU A 34 -3.50 5.22 3.25
N LEU A 35 -2.29 4.66 3.30
CA LEU A 35 -1.78 3.99 4.51
C LEU A 35 -1.70 4.93 5.70
N MET A 36 -1.24 6.16 5.48
CA MET A 36 -1.13 7.18 6.51
C MET A 36 -2.51 7.62 7.00
N ASP A 37 -3.43 7.91 6.09
CA ASP A 37 -4.79 8.35 6.42
C ASP A 37 -5.56 7.26 7.17
N PHE A 38 -5.44 6.00 6.73
CA PHE A 38 -5.99 4.86 7.45
C PHE A 38 -5.47 4.77 8.89
N THR A 39 -4.15 4.90 9.07
CA THR A 39 -3.52 4.82 10.39
C THR A 39 -4.05 5.92 11.31
N ARG A 40 -4.09 7.17 10.82
CA ARG A 40 -4.60 8.32 11.57
C ARG A 40 -6.07 8.15 11.93
N ALA A 41 -6.89 7.74 10.96
CA ALA A 41 -8.32 7.53 11.17
C ALA A 41 -8.59 6.40 12.17
N GLN A 42 -7.84 5.30 12.12
CA GLN A 42 -7.96 4.20 13.09
C GLN A 42 -7.52 4.63 14.50
N MET A 43 -6.43 5.38 14.64
CA MET A 43 -6.01 5.92 15.93
C MET A 43 -7.07 6.88 16.52
N ALA A 44 -7.71 7.70 15.69
CA ALA A 44 -8.81 8.57 16.12
C ALA A 44 -10.07 7.76 16.48
N ARG A 45 -10.43 6.76 15.67
CA ARG A 45 -11.60 5.90 15.89
C ARG A 45 -11.46 5.07 17.17
N HIS A 46 -10.25 4.63 17.49
CA HIS A 46 -9.94 3.86 18.69
C HIS A 46 -10.37 4.55 20.00
N TYR A 47 -10.33 5.88 20.08
CA TYR A 47 -10.83 6.62 21.25
C TYR A 47 -12.33 6.40 21.50
N TRP A 48 -13.06 5.95 20.47
CA TRP A 48 -14.48 5.60 20.54
C TRP A 48 -14.72 4.10 20.84
N GLY A 49 -13.68 3.35 21.19
CA GLY A 49 -13.77 2.01 21.76
C GLY A 49 -13.29 0.88 20.85
N GLU A 50 -13.35 1.04 19.53
CA GLU A 50 -13.04 -0.02 18.57
C GLU A 50 -12.31 0.47 17.32
N PHE A 51 -11.64 -0.44 16.61
CA PHE A 51 -11.15 -0.18 15.25
C PHE A 51 -12.29 -0.29 14.24
N ALA A 52 -12.23 0.49 13.17
CA ALA A 52 -13.16 0.37 12.05
C ALA A 52 -12.89 -0.90 11.24
N GLY A 53 -13.96 -1.52 10.72
CA GLY A 53 -13.89 -2.73 9.90
C GLY A 53 -13.71 -2.46 8.40
N SER A 54 -13.88 -1.22 7.95
CA SER A 54 -13.78 -0.85 6.53
C SER A 54 -13.21 0.56 6.34
N LEU A 55 -12.75 0.86 5.11
CA LEU A 55 -12.35 2.22 4.73
C LEU A 55 -13.54 3.20 4.74
N GLN A 56 -14.73 2.71 4.39
CA GLN A 56 -15.96 3.53 4.34
C GLN A 56 -16.36 4.04 5.72
N ASP A 57 -16.23 3.20 6.76
CA ASP A 57 -16.47 3.60 8.16
C ASP A 57 -15.51 4.70 8.65
N LEU A 58 -14.34 4.81 8.01
CA LEU A 58 -13.34 5.84 8.26
C LEU A 58 -13.51 7.06 7.35
N GLY A 59 -14.47 7.04 6.42
CA GLY A 59 -14.63 8.09 5.40
C GLY A 59 -13.50 8.12 4.37
N LEU A 60 -12.79 7.00 4.18
CA LEU A 60 -11.68 6.87 3.25
C LEU A 60 -12.12 6.13 1.99
N SER A 61 -11.51 6.51 0.87
CA SER A 61 -11.70 5.89 -0.43
C SER A 61 -10.38 5.38 -0.97
N VAL A 62 -10.44 4.32 -1.77
CA VAL A 62 -9.29 3.77 -2.47
C VAL A 62 -9.37 4.15 -3.94
N GLU A 63 -8.23 4.53 -4.52
CA GLU A 63 -8.13 4.79 -5.95
C GLU A 63 -8.46 3.51 -6.75
N PRO A 64 -9.13 3.60 -7.92
CA PRO A 64 -9.57 2.42 -8.68
C PRO A 64 -8.45 1.46 -9.08
N GLN A 65 -7.21 1.96 -9.12
CA GLN A 65 -6.02 1.19 -9.46
C GLN A 65 -5.41 0.43 -8.28
N LEU A 66 -5.94 0.57 -7.07
CA LEU A 66 -5.52 -0.12 -5.86
C LEU A 66 -6.67 -1.00 -5.33
N GLY A 67 -6.39 -2.28 -5.11
CA GLY A 67 -7.24 -3.15 -4.30
C GLY A 67 -6.94 -2.89 -2.82
N ALA A 68 -7.98 -2.65 -2.03
CA ALA A 68 -7.88 -2.49 -0.59
C ALA A 68 -8.63 -3.60 0.15
N THR A 69 -8.01 -4.17 1.17
CA THR A 69 -8.66 -5.12 2.08
C THR A 69 -8.35 -4.73 3.51
N VAL A 70 -9.39 -4.57 4.31
CA VAL A 70 -9.27 -4.30 5.74
C VAL A 70 -9.52 -5.59 6.51
N ASP A 71 -8.59 -5.93 7.38
CA ASP A 71 -8.70 -7.03 8.35
C ASP A 71 -8.69 -6.44 9.76
N ARG A 72 -9.50 -7.00 10.66
CA ARG A 72 -9.67 -6.48 12.02
C ARG A 72 -9.90 -7.61 13.01
N ASP A 73 -9.25 -7.47 14.16
CA ASP A 73 -9.61 -8.18 15.39
C ASP A 73 -9.68 -7.20 16.59
N ASP A 74 -9.84 -7.75 17.79
CA ASP A 74 -10.02 -6.99 19.03
C ASP A 74 -8.78 -6.14 19.41
N PHE A 75 -7.60 -6.51 18.92
CA PHE A 75 -6.32 -5.91 19.31
C PHE A 75 -5.62 -5.20 18.16
N ARG A 76 -5.97 -5.48 16.91
CA ARG A 76 -5.33 -4.87 15.73
C ARG A 76 -6.28 -4.68 14.56
N THR A 77 -5.89 -3.76 13.70
CA THR A 77 -6.49 -3.54 12.40
C THR A 77 -5.41 -3.38 11.35
N ARG A 78 -5.66 -3.94 10.17
CA ARG A 78 -4.72 -4.01 9.06
C ARG A 78 -5.39 -3.55 7.79
N LEU A 79 -4.69 -2.71 7.04
CA LEU A 79 -5.05 -2.36 5.68
C LEU A 79 -4.01 -2.95 4.73
N TRP A 80 -4.46 -3.82 3.86
CA TRP A 80 -3.69 -4.35 2.74
C TRP A 80 -4.01 -3.56 1.48
N LEU A 81 -2.97 -3.08 0.80
CA LEU A 81 -3.08 -2.44 -0.50
C LEU A 81 -2.28 -3.25 -1.53
N GLN A 82 -2.97 -3.66 -2.59
CA GLN A 82 -2.39 -4.38 -3.71
C GLN A 82 -2.68 -3.59 -5.00
N PRO A 83 -1.66 -3.16 -5.75
CA PRO A 83 -1.91 -2.48 -7.00
C PRO A 83 -2.41 -3.46 -8.05
N HIS A 84 -3.30 -2.99 -8.92
CA HIS A 84 -3.74 -3.78 -10.07
C HIS A 84 -2.62 -4.00 -11.10
N ARG A 85 -1.61 -3.10 -11.11
CA ARG A 85 -0.43 -3.17 -11.97
C ARG A 85 0.83 -2.90 -11.16
N GLY A 86 1.84 -3.74 -11.37
CA GLY A 86 3.07 -3.72 -10.59
C GLY A 86 3.14 -4.88 -9.62
N THR A 87 4.22 -4.96 -8.85
CA THR A 87 4.42 -6.04 -7.86
C THR A 87 4.53 -5.53 -6.43
N GLU A 88 4.61 -4.22 -6.21
CA GLU A 88 4.75 -3.64 -4.87
C GLU A 88 3.40 -3.60 -4.14
N ALA A 89 3.29 -4.34 -3.04
CA ALA A 89 2.16 -4.26 -2.12
C ALA A 89 2.54 -3.53 -0.84
N TYR A 90 1.51 -3.05 -0.14
CA TYR A 90 1.65 -2.22 1.05
C TYR A 90 0.74 -2.72 2.16
N LEU A 91 1.19 -2.50 3.40
CA LEU A 91 0.47 -2.86 4.62
C LEU A 91 0.55 -1.69 5.60
N ALA A 92 -0.59 -1.31 6.18
CA ALA A 92 -0.65 -0.53 7.41
C ALA A 92 -1.23 -1.40 8.51
N GLU A 93 -0.60 -1.40 9.68
CA GLU A 93 -1.09 -2.08 10.88
C GLU A 93 -1.15 -1.08 12.03
N VAL A 94 -2.28 -1.08 12.73
CA VAL A 94 -2.45 -0.42 14.02
C VAL A 94 -2.81 -1.48 15.05
N GLU A 95 -1.99 -1.60 16.08
CA GLU A 95 -2.12 -2.60 17.14
C GLU A 95 -2.18 -1.93 18.51
N ARG A 96 -3.03 -2.46 19.40
CA ARG A 96 -3.11 -2.13 20.81
C ARG A 96 -2.29 -3.15 21.60
N LEU A 97 -1.11 -2.75 22.05
CA LEU A 97 -0.22 -3.57 22.87
C LEU A 97 0.06 -2.85 24.20
N ASP A 98 -0.17 -3.52 25.32
CA ASP A 98 0.05 -2.99 26.68
C ASP A 98 -0.63 -1.63 26.93
N GLY A 99 -1.85 -1.45 26.42
CA GLY A 99 -2.61 -0.21 26.53
C GLY A 99 -2.07 0.95 25.68
N ARG A 100 -1.09 0.71 24.81
CA ARG A 100 -0.54 1.70 23.87
C ARG A 100 -0.84 1.30 22.43
N LEU A 101 -1.09 2.31 21.61
CA LEU A 101 -1.20 2.14 20.17
C LEU A 101 0.20 2.11 19.54
N ARG A 102 0.43 1.10 18.70
CA ARG A 102 1.60 0.98 17.84
C ARG A 102 1.16 0.97 16.41
N MET A 103 1.88 1.70 15.57
CA MET A 103 1.63 1.76 14.14
C MET A 103 2.83 1.24 13.35
N ARG A 104 2.54 0.62 12.21
CA ARG A 104 3.55 0.06 11.32
C ARG A 104 3.08 0.17 9.88
N HIS A 105 4.02 0.54 9.02
CA HIS A 105 3.85 0.52 7.59
C HIS A 105 4.90 -0.41 6.98
N CYS A 106 4.48 -1.25 6.06
CA CYS A 106 5.37 -2.19 5.37
C CYS A 106 5.16 -2.09 3.86
N ARG A 107 6.23 -2.35 3.11
CA ARG A 107 6.22 -2.47 1.65
C ARG A 107 6.99 -3.71 1.25
N GLY A 108 6.48 -4.46 0.29
CA GLY A 108 7.17 -5.63 -0.26
C GLY A 108 6.54 -6.09 -1.55
N ASP A 109 6.91 -7.29 -2.00
CA ASP A 109 6.34 -7.87 -3.22
C ASP A 109 5.04 -8.60 -2.89
N GLN A 110 3.98 -8.38 -3.65
CA GLN A 110 2.68 -9.02 -3.48
C GLN A 110 2.74 -10.56 -3.60
N HIS A 111 3.76 -11.10 -4.27
CA HIS A 111 3.98 -12.54 -4.42
C HIS A 111 4.87 -13.15 -3.33
N SER A 112 5.46 -12.31 -2.46
CA SER A 112 6.31 -12.77 -1.37
C SER A 112 5.49 -13.04 -0.10
N GLY A 113 5.22 -14.33 0.14
CA GLY A 113 5.19 -14.99 1.45
C GLY A 113 4.15 -14.60 2.53
N ASP A 114 3.52 -15.64 3.09
CA ASP A 114 2.63 -15.74 4.26
C ASP A 114 2.29 -14.47 5.07
N LEU A 115 1.01 -14.07 4.97
CA LEU A 115 0.41 -12.85 5.55
C LEU A 115 0.12 -12.95 7.06
N THR A 116 0.53 -14.04 7.72
CA THR A 116 0.10 -14.41 9.09
C THR A 116 0.91 -13.78 10.22
N HIS A 117 1.96 -13.00 9.94
CA HIS A 117 2.84 -12.52 10.99
C HIS A 117 2.22 -11.38 11.81
N ALA A 118 1.87 -11.68 13.06
CA ALA A 118 1.47 -10.70 14.06
C ALA A 118 2.68 -9.84 14.49
N GLY A 119 2.54 -8.52 14.46
CA GLY A 119 3.55 -7.62 15.04
C GLY A 119 4.89 -7.57 14.30
N ARG A 120 4.98 -8.03 13.05
CA ARG A 120 6.13 -7.85 12.13
C ARG A 120 5.64 -7.62 10.70
N CYS A 121 6.47 -6.96 9.89
CA CYS A 121 6.23 -6.96 8.44
C CYS A 121 6.37 -8.40 7.93
N PRO A 122 5.63 -8.79 6.87
CA PRO A 122 5.81 -10.09 6.24
C PRO A 122 7.25 -10.36 5.81
N ASP A 123 7.62 -11.61 5.65
CA ASP A 123 8.98 -11.98 5.25
C ASP A 123 9.32 -11.42 3.87
N GLY A 124 10.51 -10.81 3.76
CA GLY A 124 10.93 -10.11 2.53
C GLY A 124 10.37 -8.70 2.38
N TRP A 125 9.46 -8.26 3.27
CA TRP A 125 8.95 -6.89 3.28
C TRP A 125 9.80 -5.99 4.17
N GLN A 126 9.96 -4.75 3.74
CA GLN A 126 10.66 -3.71 4.50
C GLN A 126 9.65 -2.84 5.26
N ARG A 127 10.02 -2.45 6.49
CA ARG A 127 9.29 -1.39 7.20
C ARG A 127 9.58 -0.07 6.50
N ILE A 128 8.52 0.68 6.19
CA ILE A 128 8.62 2.03 5.65
C ILE A 128 8.21 3.04 6.72
N HIS A 129 8.79 4.23 6.65
CA HIS A 129 8.42 5.36 7.49
C HIS A 129 7.69 6.36 6.60
N LEU A 130 6.42 6.59 6.91
CA LEU A 130 5.57 7.58 6.24
C LEU A 130 5.56 8.84 7.10
N ASN A 131 5.83 10.00 6.49
CA ASN A 131 5.85 11.30 7.16
C ASN A 131 4.49 12.00 7.03
#